data_AF-A0A6G1S2S5-F1
#
_entry.id   AF-A0A6G1S2S5-F1
#
_cell.length_a   1.000
_cell.length_b   1.000
_cell.length_c   1.000
_cell.angle_alpha   90.00
_cell.angle_beta   90.00
_cell.angle_gamma   90.00
#
_symmetry.space_group_name_H-M   'P 1'
#
loop_
_entity.id
_entity.type
_entity.pdbx_description
1 polymer ?
#
loop_
_entity_poly.entity_id
_entity_poly.type
_entity_poly.pdbx_seq_one_letter_code
_entity_poly.pdbx_strand_id
1 'polypeptide(L)'
;LYPRPGWVELDPEALWSQFVAVIKEAVQAAGLHMRQIAALGISTQRSTFITWHKKTGKPFHNFISWQDLRSAQLVNSWNKSLLLKVVHVIFTVLHFLTGNDRYLAPSFLTFSTQQTSMKLSWV
;
A
#
# COMPACT_ATOMS: atom_id res chain seq x y z
N LEU A 1 7.69 -10.60 9.17
CA LEU A 1 7.68 -12.00 8.70
C LEU A 1 8.26 -12.04 7.29
N TYR A 2 9.13 -13.01 7.00
CA TYR A 2 9.82 -13.14 5.71
C TYR A 2 9.64 -14.56 5.16
N PRO A 3 8.45 -14.91 4.64
CA PRO A 3 8.14 -16.29 4.26
C PRO A 3 8.92 -16.77 3.03
N ARG A 4 9.34 -15.84 2.16
CA ARG A 4 10.13 -16.10 0.95
C ARG A 4 11.06 -14.91 0.68
N PRO A 5 12.15 -15.09 -0.10
CA PRO A 5 12.99 -13.97 -0.52
C PRO A 5 12.16 -12.85 -1.18
N GLY A 6 12.33 -11.62 -0.68
CA GLY A 6 11.60 -10.44 -1.15
C GLY A 6 10.16 -10.31 -0.62
N TRP A 7 9.65 -11.28 0.14
CA TRP A 7 8.32 -11.20 0.75
C TRP A 7 8.43 -10.61 2.15
N VAL A 8 7.64 -9.58 2.44
CA VAL A 8 7.67 -8.86 3.70
C VAL A 8 6.24 -8.73 4.22
N GLU A 9 5.94 -9.47 5.28
CA GLU A 9 4.60 -9.52 5.88
C GLU A 9 4.62 -9.12 7.36
N LEU A 10 3.48 -8.66 7.88
CA LEU A 10 3.29 -8.34 9.29
C LEU A 10 2.07 -9.09 9.83
N ASP A 11 2.23 -9.70 11.00
CA ASP A 11 1.12 -10.33 11.72
C ASP A 11 0.15 -9.25 12.23
N PRO A 12 -1.14 -9.28 11.83
CA PRO A 12 -2.14 -8.31 12.27
C PRO A 12 -2.34 -8.24 13.78
N GLU A 13 -2.32 -9.39 14.47
CA GLU A 13 -2.56 -9.45 15.91
C GLU A 13 -1.36 -8.93 16.71
N ALA A 14 -0.15 -9.24 16.21
CA ALA A 14 1.08 -8.69 16.78
C ALA A 14 1.12 -7.17 16.64
N LEU A 15 0.78 -6.64 15.45
CA LEU A 15 0.74 -5.20 15.19
C LEU A 15 -0.28 -4.50 16.11
N TRP A 16 -1.48 -5.08 16.25
CA TRP A 16 -2.52 -4.54 17.11
C TRP A 16 -2.10 -4.53 18.59
N SER A 17 -1.54 -5.64 19.07
CA SER A 17 -1.08 -5.75 20.46
C SER A 17 0.01 -4.74 20.78
N GLN A 18 0.97 -4.54 19.87
CA GLN A 18 2.03 -3.54 20.02
C GLN A 18 1.46 -2.11 20.02
N PHE A 19 0.53 -1.81 19.13
CA PHE A 19 -0.11 -0.50 19.07
C PHE A 19 -0.85 -0.15 20.37
N VAL A 20 -1.62 -1.09 20.91
CA VAL A 20 -2.33 -0.93 22.19
C VAL A 20 -1.35 -0.75 23.35
N ALA A 21 -0.25 -1.51 23.37
CA ALA A 21 0.77 -1.42 24.41
C ALA A 21 1.42 -0.03 24.42
N VAL A 22 1.87 0.46 23.26
CA VAL A 22 2.51 1.78 23.12
C VAL A 22 1.57 2.91 23.53
N ILE A 23 0.27 2.83 23.18
CA ILE A 23 -0.71 3.83 23.59
C ILE A 23 -0.86 3.85 25.13
N LYS A 24 -0.99 2.69 25.76
CA LYS A 24 -1.12 2.61 27.22
C LYS A 24 0.12 3.16 27.93
N GLU A 25 1.30 2.80 27.44
CA GLU A 25 2.58 3.27 27.97
C GLU A 25 2.73 4.80 27.82
N ALA A 26 2.42 5.35 26.64
CA ALA A 26 2.52 6.79 26.40
C ALA A 26 1.61 7.61 27.33
N VAL A 27 0.40 7.12 27.59
CA VAL A 27 -0.55 7.80 28.48
C VAL A 27 -0.15 7.70 29.94
N GLN A 28 0.35 6.53 30.35
CA GLN A 28 0.89 6.34 31.69
C GLN A 28 2.13 7.23 31.92
N ALA A 29 3.03 7.31 30.94
CA ALA A 29 4.22 8.15 30.99
C ALA A 29 3.88 9.65 31.07
N ALA A 30 2.76 10.07 30.45
CA ALA A 30 2.24 11.43 30.55
C ALA A 30 1.52 11.72 31.90
N GLY A 31 1.30 10.72 32.75
CA GLY A 31 0.56 10.87 34.01
C GLY A 31 -0.93 11.18 33.80
N LEU A 32 -1.48 10.80 32.64
CA LEU A 32 -2.87 11.07 32.26
C LEU A 32 -3.72 9.80 32.40
N HIS A 33 -5.04 9.99 32.50
CA HIS A 33 -6.02 8.94 32.27
C HIS A 33 -6.52 8.97 30.83
N MET A 34 -6.84 7.81 30.25
CA MET A 34 -7.38 7.72 28.87
C MET A 34 -8.61 8.60 28.64
N ARG A 35 -9.44 8.83 29.66
CA ARG A 35 -10.63 9.69 29.58
C ARG A 35 -10.30 11.18 29.34
N GLN A 36 -9.06 11.60 29.56
CA GLN A 36 -8.61 12.98 29.33
C GLN A 36 -8.15 13.22 27.89
N ILE A 37 -8.08 12.19 27.05
CA ILE A 37 -7.70 12.31 25.64
C ILE A 37 -8.91 12.75 24.82
N ALA A 38 -8.85 13.96 24.27
CA ALA A 38 -9.91 14.51 23.44
C ALA A 38 -10.00 13.87 22.05
N ALA A 39 -8.86 13.46 21.47
CA ALA A 39 -8.80 12.92 20.11
C ALA A 39 -7.60 11.98 19.91
N LEU A 40 -7.70 11.10 18.90
CA LEU A 40 -6.62 10.23 18.44
C LEU A 40 -6.30 10.57 16.97
N GLY A 41 -5.09 11.07 16.73
CA GLY A 41 -4.56 11.20 15.37
C GLY A 41 -3.96 9.87 14.91
N ILE A 42 -4.39 9.38 13.76
CA ILE A 42 -3.86 8.14 13.18
C ILE A 42 -3.03 8.49 11.96
N SER A 43 -1.76 8.10 11.99
CA SER A 43 -0.86 8.11 10.83
C SER A 43 -0.35 6.71 10.60
N THR A 44 -0.37 6.26 9.34
CA THR A 44 -0.06 4.87 8.99
C THR A 44 1.00 4.80 7.91
N GLN A 45 1.74 3.71 7.93
CA GLN A 45 2.57 3.31 6.80
C GLN A 45 1.71 3.12 5.54
N ARG A 46 2.05 3.81 4.46
CA ARG A 46 1.33 3.71 3.18
C ARG A 46 1.73 2.44 2.44
N SER A 47 0.89 2.02 1.48
CA SER A 47 1.17 0.90 0.57
C SER A 47 1.33 -0.47 1.24
N THR A 48 1.01 -0.57 2.53
CA THR A 48 0.75 -1.83 3.23
C THR A 48 -0.75 -2.11 3.21
N PHE A 49 -1.16 -3.35 2.96
CA PHE A 49 -2.57 -3.69 2.88
C PHE A 49 -2.89 -5.04 3.51
N ILE A 50 -4.16 -5.20 3.84
CA ILE A 50 -4.77 -6.44 4.34
C ILE A 50 -6.18 -6.53 3.79
N THR A 51 -6.68 -7.75 3.63
CA THR A 51 -8.10 -8.02 3.37
C THR A 51 -8.68 -8.82 4.52
N TRP A 52 -9.93 -8.54 4.86
CA TRP A 52 -10.61 -9.17 5.99
C TRP A 52 -12.08 -9.40 5.70
N HIS A 53 -12.67 -10.32 6.45
CA HIS A 53 -14.10 -10.58 6.36
C HIS A 53 -14.90 -9.50 7.10
N LYS A 54 -15.73 -8.73 6.37
CA LYS A 54 -16.44 -7.55 6.87
C LYS A 54 -17.22 -7.76 8.18
N LYS A 55 -17.88 -8.92 8.35
CA LYS A 55 -18.72 -9.17 9.54
C LYS A 55 -17.93 -9.67 10.76
N THR A 56 -16.84 -10.40 10.54
CA THR A 56 -16.11 -11.09 11.62
C THR A 56 -14.81 -10.39 11.98
N GLY A 57 -14.32 -9.47 11.14
CA GLY A 57 -13.03 -8.81 11.32
C GLY A 57 -11.82 -9.72 11.05
N LYS A 58 -12.04 -11.01 10.76
CA LYS A 58 -10.94 -11.98 10.58
C LYS A 58 -10.15 -11.66 9.31
N PRO A 59 -8.82 -11.48 9.40
CA PRO A 59 -7.96 -11.36 8.23
C PRO A 59 -7.95 -12.63 7.39
N PHE A 60 -7.84 -12.49 6.07
CA PHE A 60 -7.59 -13.62 5.17
C PHE A 60 -6.11 -13.98 5.06
N HIS A 61 -5.24 -13.01 5.32
CA HIS A 61 -3.79 -13.13 5.24
C HIS A 61 -3.11 -12.09 6.15
N ASN A 62 -1.80 -12.23 6.36
CA ASN A 62 -0.99 -11.21 7.04
C ASN A 62 -0.97 -9.89 6.26
N PHE A 63 -0.70 -8.77 6.92
CA PHE A 63 -0.45 -7.52 6.20
C PHE A 63 0.72 -7.70 5.23
N ILE A 64 0.52 -7.32 3.96
CA ILE A 64 1.60 -7.32 2.97
C ILE A 64 2.22 -5.92 2.97
N SER A 65 3.52 -5.85 3.30
CA SER A 65 4.24 -4.59 3.48
C SER A 65 4.43 -3.82 2.17
N TRP A 66 4.77 -2.53 2.26
CA TRP A 66 5.22 -1.73 1.12
C TRP A 66 6.57 -2.18 0.57
N GLN A 67 7.41 -2.79 1.41
CA GLN A 67 8.72 -3.34 1.02
C GLN A 67 8.60 -4.65 0.23
N ASP A 68 7.40 -5.23 0.18
CA ASP A 68 7.18 -6.52 -0.44
C ASP A 68 7.39 -6.44 -1.97
N LEU A 69 8.20 -7.36 -2.48
CA LEU A 69 8.60 -7.46 -3.88
C LEU A 69 7.93 -8.63 -4.61
N ARG A 70 6.92 -9.29 -4.03
CA ARG A 70 6.27 -10.46 -4.66
C ARG A 70 5.67 -10.14 -6.02
N SER A 71 5.28 -8.87 -6.23
CA SER A 71 4.72 -8.38 -7.49
C SER A 71 5.75 -7.87 -8.49
N ALA A 72 7.05 -7.94 -8.20
CA ALA A 72 8.10 -7.37 -9.05
C ALA A 72 8.10 -7.94 -10.48
N GLN A 73 7.86 -9.24 -10.63
CA GLN A 73 7.81 -9.88 -11.95
C GLN A 73 6.61 -9.37 -12.77
N LEU A 74 5.43 -9.30 -12.17
CA LEU A 74 4.20 -8.78 -12.80
C LEU A 74 4.32 -7.30 -13.16
N VAL A 75 4.90 -6.50 -12.26
CA VAL A 75 5.17 -5.08 -12.52
C VAL A 75 6.10 -4.92 -13.72
N ASN A 76 7.18 -5.69 -13.77
CA ASN A 76 8.12 -5.67 -14.89
C ASN A 76 7.47 -6.14 -16.20
N SER A 77 6.59 -7.14 -16.18
CA SER A 77 5.88 -7.59 -17.39
C SER A 77 4.91 -6.53 -17.92
N TRP A 78 4.16 -5.87 -17.03
CA TRP A 78 3.24 -4.78 -17.41
C TRP A 78 3.99 -3.56 -17.94
N ASN A 79 5.08 -3.15 -17.28
CA ASN A 79 5.88 -2.01 -17.70
C ASN A 79 6.57 -2.24 -19.07
N LYS A 80 6.83 -3.50 -19.44
CA LYS A 80 7.39 -3.86 -20.75
C LYS A 80 6.34 -4.15 -21.82
N SER A 81 5.06 -4.19 -21.45
CA SER A 81 3.96 -4.57 -22.35
C SER A 81 3.83 -3.62 -23.54
N LEU A 82 3.45 -4.17 -24.70
CA LEU A 82 3.15 -3.38 -25.89
C LEU A 82 2.02 -2.37 -25.61
N LEU A 83 1.01 -2.80 -24.85
CA LEU A 83 -0.14 -1.98 -24.48
C LEU A 83 0.30 -0.69 -23.78
N LEU A 84 1.15 -0.79 -22.75
CA LEU A 84 1.59 0.40 -22.02
C LEU A 84 2.42 1.35 -22.90
N LYS A 85 3.26 0.81 -23.79
CA LYS A 85 4.02 1.61 -24.76
C LYS A 85 3.09 2.36 -25.72
N VAL A 86 2.05 1.69 -26.23
CA VAL A 86 1.04 2.31 -27.10
C VAL A 86 0.30 3.42 -26.37
N VAL A 87 -0.09 3.19 -25.11
CA VAL A 87 -0.70 4.22 -24.25
C VAL A 87 0.24 5.44 -24.13
N HIS A 88 1.51 5.23 -23.79
CA HIS A 88 2.47 6.33 -23.68
C HIS A 88 2.58 7.14 -24.97
N VAL A 89 2.68 6.48 -26.12
CA VAL A 89 2.77 7.14 -27.44
C VAL A 89 1.51 7.94 -27.73
N ILE A 90 0.32 7.35 -27.58
CA ILE A 90 -0.96 8.02 -27.84
C ILE A 90 -1.07 9.28 -26.99
N PHE A 91 -0.83 9.17 -25.69
CA PHE A 91 -0.99 10.30 -24.77
C PHE A 91 0.09 11.37 -24.96
N THR A 92 1.31 10.99 -25.36
CA THR A 92 2.36 11.96 -25.73
C THR A 92 1.96 12.75 -26.99
N VAL A 93 1.44 12.06 -28.01
CA VAL A 93 0.95 12.72 -29.24
C VAL A 93 -0.25 13.61 -28.93
N LEU A 94 -1.21 13.15 -28.12
CA LEU A 94 -2.35 13.96 -27.71
C LEU A 94 -1.91 15.19 -26.92
N HIS A 95 -0.96 15.07 -25.99
CA HIS A 95 -0.41 16.21 -25.27
C HIS A 95 0.25 17.21 -26.23
N PHE A 96 1.07 16.73 -27.16
CA PHE A 96 1.73 17.55 -28.16
C PHE A 96 0.74 18.30 -29.07
N LEU A 97 -0.32 17.63 -29.54
CA LEU A 97 -1.30 18.23 -30.44
C LEU A 97 -2.27 19.18 -29.74
N THR A 98 -2.61 18.91 -28.48
CA THR A 98 -3.64 19.67 -27.76
C THR A 98 -3.09 20.71 -26.78
N GLY A 99 -1.82 20.63 -26.41
CA GLY A 99 -1.21 21.48 -25.38
C GLY A 99 -1.82 21.32 -23.99
N ASN A 100 -2.57 20.24 -23.72
CA ASN A 100 -3.30 20.06 -22.47
C ASN A 100 -2.58 19.08 -21.53
N ASP A 101 -2.29 19.52 -20.31
CA ASP A 101 -1.57 18.75 -19.29
C ASP A 101 -2.30 17.50 -18.81
N ARG A 102 -3.62 17.39 -19.04
CA ARG A 102 -4.39 16.18 -18.69
C ARG A 102 -3.85 14.92 -19.37
N TYR A 103 -3.21 15.06 -20.52
CA TYR A 103 -2.62 13.95 -21.27
C TYR A 103 -1.17 13.65 -20.85
N LEU A 104 -0.58 14.49 -20.01
CA LEU A 104 0.79 14.29 -19.52
C LEU A 104 0.84 13.14 -18.51
N ALA A 105 -0.06 13.10 -17.52
CA ALA A 105 -0.08 12.05 -16.50
C ALA A 105 -0.08 10.60 -17.06
N PRO A 106 -0.91 10.23 -18.05
CA PRO A 106 -0.86 8.90 -18.64
C PRO A 106 0.35 8.64 -19.54
N SER A 107 1.06 9.67 -20.03
CA SER A 107 2.21 9.48 -20.93
C SER A 107 3.45 8.90 -20.23
N PHE A 108 3.52 9.03 -18.90
CA PHE A 108 4.59 8.45 -18.06
C PHE A 108 4.05 7.46 -17.02
N LEU A 109 2.86 6.88 -17.26
CA LEU A 109 2.26 5.88 -16.37
C LEU A 109 3.21 4.69 -16.17
N THR A 110 3.54 4.37 -14.92
CA THR A 110 4.34 3.20 -14.58
C THR A 110 3.70 2.43 -13.44
N PHE A 111 3.87 1.11 -13.46
CA PHE A 111 3.47 0.25 -12.37
C PHE A 111 4.62 0.06 -11.39
N SER A 112 4.26 -0.11 -10.12
CA SER A 112 5.21 -0.26 -9.00
C SER A 112 4.74 -1.34 -8.04
N THR A 113 5.67 -2.02 -7.38
CA THR A 113 5.37 -3.05 -6.36
C THR A 113 4.64 -2.47 -5.15
N GLN A 114 4.69 -1.15 -4.95
CA GLN A 114 3.95 -0.47 -3.89
C GLN A 114 2.44 -0.45 -4.13
N GLN A 115 1.99 -0.55 -5.38
CA GLN A 115 0.55 -0.51 -5.71
C GLN A 115 -0.15 -1.78 -5.19
N THR A 116 -1.20 -1.58 -4.39
CA THR A 116 -2.00 -2.69 -3.85
C THR A 116 -2.63 -3.53 -4.95
N SER A 117 -3.07 -2.92 -6.05
CA SER A 117 -3.64 -3.62 -7.21
C SER A 117 -2.71 -4.70 -7.77
N MET A 118 -1.41 -4.44 -7.80
CA MET A 118 -0.44 -5.44 -8.24
C MET A 118 -0.36 -6.59 -7.25
N LYS A 119 -0.26 -6.28 -5.96
CA LYS A 119 -0.09 -7.28 -4.89
C LYS A 119 -1.34 -8.12 -4.62
N LEU A 120 -2.53 -7.63 -4.99
CA LEU A 120 -3.79 -8.36 -4.85
C LEU A 120 -3.84 -9.66 -5.68
N SER A 121 -3.05 -9.80 -6.73
CA SER A 121 -3.01 -11.07 -7.50
C SER A 121 -2.42 -12.25 -6.73
N TRP A 122 -1.92 -12.02 -5.50
CA TRP A 122 -1.38 -13.04 -4.59
C TRP A 122 -2.21 -13.25 -3.32
N VAL A 123 -3.43 -12.70 -3.28
CA VAL A 123 -4.40 -12.84 -2.18
C VAL A 123 -5.63 -13.53 -2.72
#